data_AF-A0A285KAZ4-F1
#
_entry.id   AF-A0A285KAZ4-F1
#
_cell.length_a   1.000
_cell.length_b   1.000
_cell.length_c   1.000
_cell.angle_alpha   90.00
_cell.angle_beta   90.00
_cell.angle_gamma   90.00
#
_symmetry.space_group_name_H-M   'P 1'
#
loop_
_entity.id
_entity.type
_entity.pdbx_description
1 polymer ?
#
loop_
_entity_poly.entity_id
_entity_poly.type
_entity_poly.pdbx_seq_one_letter_code
_entity_poly.pdbx_strand_id
1 'polypeptide(L)' 'MARAVEQNEHQLMHARRERDAWQKNRGGSHHYKMASLLVSALEKELSEAISNQANDAHKTADSP' A
#
# COMPACT_ATOMS: atom_id res chain seq x y z
N MET A 1 -8.39 8.91 9.07
CA MET A 1 -8.04 8.05 7.92
C MET A 1 -6.98 8.67 7.00
N ALA A 2 -7.02 9.98 6.70
CA ALA A 2 -6.02 10.64 5.84
C ALA A 2 -4.54 10.40 6.24
N ARG A 3 -4.20 10.51 7.54
CA ARG A 3 -2.83 10.20 8.02
C ARG A 3 -2.38 8.76 7.77
N ALA A 4 -3.31 7.79 7.76
CA ALA A 4 -2.99 6.39 7.53
C ALA A 4 -2.74 6.11 6.03
N VAL A 5 -3.49 6.79 5.15
CA VAL A 5 -3.28 6.73 3.70
C VAL A 5 -1.93 7.33 3.33
N GLU A 6 -1.61 8.54 3.81
CA GLU A 6 -0.30 9.18 3.56
C GLU A 6 0.87 8.32 4.08
N GLN A 7 0.72 7.70 5.25
CA GLN A 7 1.72 6.83 5.82
C GLN A 7 1.92 5.55 4.98
N ASN A 8 0.83 4.95 4.49
CA ASN A 8 0.88 3.79 3.61
C ASN A 8 1.49 4.13 2.24
N GLU A 9 1.21 5.31 1.67
CA GLU A 9 1.84 5.77 0.43
C GLU A 9 3.35 5.97 0.59
N HIS A 10 3.76 6.56 1.70
CA HIS A 10 5.18 6.73 2.02
C HIS A 10 5.88 5.37 2.18
N GLN A 11 5.28 4.44 2.92
CA GLN A 11 5.81 3.08 3.07
C GLN A 11 5.85 2.32 1.74
N LEU A 12 4.84 2.48 0.88
CA LEU A 12 4.79 1.87 -0.44
C LEU A 12 5.91 2.38 -1.34
N MET A 13 6.20 3.69 -1.29
CA MET A 13 7.32 4.28 -2.04
C MET A 13 8.65 3.66 -1.62
N HIS A 14 8.90 3.51 -0.31
CA HIS A 14 10.12 2.89 0.20
C HIS A 14 10.21 1.42 -0.17
N ALA A 15 9.14 0.65 0.02
CA ALA A 15 9.10 -0.78 -0.33
C ALA A 15 9.37 -1.01 -1.82
N ARG A 16 8.86 -0.14 -2.72
CA ARG A 16 9.15 -0.19 -4.15
C ARG A 16 10.63 0.11 -4.45
N ARG A 17 11.21 1.13 -3.81
CA ARG A 17 12.64 1.46 -3.97
C ARG A 17 13.53 0.31 -3.49
N GLU A 18 13.22 -0.28 -2.34
CA GLU A 18 13.95 -1.44 -1.82
C GLU A 18 13.83 -2.64 -2.75
N ARG A 19 12.62 -2.97 -3.22
CA ARG A 19 12.39 -4.03 -4.19
C ARG A 19 13.27 -3.82 -5.44
N ASP A 20 13.25 -2.63 -6.01
CA ASP A 20 14.01 -2.34 -7.23
C ASP A 20 15.53 -2.39 -6.99
N ALA A 21 15.99 -2.02 -5.79
CA ALA A 21 17.39 -2.19 -5.38
C ALA A 21 17.77 -3.66 -5.26
N TRP A 22 16.93 -4.49 -4.63
CA TRP A 22 17.15 -5.93 -4.50
C TRP A 22 17.11 -6.66 -5.85
N GLN A 23 16.27 -6.20 -6.78
CA GLN A 23 16.20 -6.74 -8.14
C GLN A 23 17.52 -6.58 -8.89
N LYS A 24 18.20 -5.44 -8.70
CA LYS A 24 19.47 -5.13 -9.36
C LYS A 24 20.67 -5.80 -8.70
N ASN A 25 20.52 -6.33 -7.49
CA ASN A 25 21.61 -6.89 -6.71
C ASN A 25 21.81 -8.39 -6.99
N ARG A 26 23.06 -8.81 -7.28
CA ARG A 26 23.37 -10.24 -7.50
C ARG A 26 23.25 -11.00 -6.18
N GLY A 27 22.27 -11.90 -6.09
CA GLY A 27 21.94 -12.63 -4.85
C GLY A 27 20.76 -12.05 -4.07
N GLY A 28 20.12 -10.98 -4.57
CA GLY A 28 18.99 -10.33 -3.92
C GLY A 28 17.64 -11.02 -4.11
N SER A 29 17.54 -12.22 -4.69
CA SER A 29 16.25 -12.83 -5.09
C SER A 29 15.29 -13.06 -3.93
N HIS A 30 15.79 -13.47 -2.76
CA HIS A 30 14.97 -13.65 -1.57
C HIS A 30 14.42 -12.32 -1.05
N HIS A 31 15.29 -11.31 -0.92
CA HIS A 31 14.92 -9.97 -0.48
C HIS A 31 13.97 -9.28 -1.48
N TYR A 32 14.18 -9.48 -2.78
CA TYR A 32 13.28 -9.02 -3.83
C TYR A 32 11.88 -9.62 -3.68
N LYS A 33 11.78 -10.92 -3.38
CA LYS A 33 10.48 -11.58 -3.16
C LYS A 33 9.76 -11.06 -1.92
N MET A 34 10.49 -10.83 -0.82
CA MET A 34 9.93 -10.25 0.40
C MET A 34 9.46 -8.81 0.17
N ALA A 35 10.28 -7.98 -0.46
CA ALA A 35 9.91 -6.60 -0.80
C ALA A 35 8.71 -6.55 -1.77
N SER A 36 8.62 -7.48 -2.72
CA SER A 36 7.46 -7.60 -3.62
C SER A 36 6.18 -7.94 -2.86
N LEU A 37 6.23 -8.85 -1.88
CA LEU A 37 5.09 -9.19 -1.04
C LEU A 37 4.66 -8.01 -0.17
N LEU A 38 5.61 -7.25 0.37
CA LEU A 38 5.33 -6.03 1.14
C LEU A 38 4.65 -4.96 0.27
N VAL A 39 5.14 -4.75 -0.95
CA VAL A 39 4.50 -3.84 -1.93
C VAL A 39 3.04 -4.25 -2.18
N SER A 40 2.78 -5.52 -2.45
CA SER A 40 1.40 -6.00 -2.69
C SER A 40 0.50 -5.86 -1.46
N ALA A 41 1.02 -6.07 -0.25
CA ALA A 41 0.25 -5.89 0.98
C ALA A 41 -0.14 -4.41 1.18
N LEU A 42 0.81 -3.49 1.01
CA LEU A 42 0.57 -2.05 1.13
C LEU A 42 -0.39 -1.51 0.06
N GLU A 43 -0.30 -2.01 -1.18
CA GLU A 43 -1.25 -1.67 -2.25
C GLU A 43 -2.67 -2.13 -1.92
N LYS A 44 -2.81 -3.32 -1.34
CA LYS A 44 -4.09 -3.85 -0.91
C LYS A 44 -4.68 -3.01 0.23
N GLU A 45 -3.90 -2.70 1.26
CA GLU A 45 -4.35 -1.85 2.37
C GLU A 45 -4.76 -0.45 1.91
N LEU A 46 -4.02 0.13 0.95
CA LEU A 46 -4.39 1.41 0.33
C LEU A 46 -5.73 1.32 -0.39
N SER A 47 -5.93 0.28 -1.21
CA SER A 47 -7.20 0.08 -1.92
C SER A 47 -8.36 -0.13 -0.96
N GLU A 48 -8.15 -0.88 0.12
CA GLU A 48 -9.18 -1.11 1.15
C GLU A 48 -9.50 0.18 1.92
N ALA A 49 -8.48 0.95 2.30
CA ALA A 49 -8.67 2.23 2.97
C ALA A 49 -9.47 3.22 2.11
N ILE A 50 -9.16 3.31 0.81
CA ILE A 50 -9.89 4.15 -0.15
C ILE A 50 -11.32 3.64 -0.34
N SER A 51 -11.51 2.32 -0.49
CA SER A 51 -12.84 1.73 -0.70
C SER A 51 -13.74 1.87 0.52
N ASN A 52 -13.21 1.71 1.73
CA ASN A 52 -13.96 1.90 2.98
C ASN A 52 -14.36 3.37 3.16
N GLN A 53 -13.47 4.30 2.82
CA GLN A 53 -13.78 5.73 2.86
C GLN A 53 -14.88 6.13 1.85
N ALA A 54 -14.92 5.50 0.67
CA ALA A 54 -15.98 5.70 -0.31
C ALA A 54 -17.34 5.12 0.14
N ASN A 55 -17.33 3.96 0.80
CA ASN A 55 -18.55 3.34 1.32
C ASN A 55 -19.14 4.09 2.53
N ASP A 56 -18.30 4.62 3.43
CA ASP A 56 -18.76 5.42 4.57
C ASP A 56 -19.41 6.74 4.11
N ALA A 57 -18.88 7.37 3.06
CA ALA A 57 -19.45 8.59 2.49
C ALA A 57 -20.84 8.36 1.86
N HIS A 58 -21.11 7.17 1.34
CA HIS A 58 -22.40 6.84 0.75
C HIS A 58 -23.49 6.59 1.80
N LYS A 59 -23.12 6.11 3.00
CA LYS A 59 -24.05 5.74 4.07
C LYS A 59 -24.64 6.94 4.83
N THR A 60 -24.01 8.11 4.77
CA THR A 60 -24.49 9.33 5.43
C THR A 60 -25.42 10.19 4.57
N ALA A 61 -25.65 9.82 3.30
CA ALA A 61 -26.47 10.62 2.36
C ALA A 61 -27.96 10.28 2.41
N ASP A 62 -28.38 9.30 3.21
CA ASP A 62 -29.78 8.92 3.38
C ASP A 62 -30.15 9.00 4.86
N SER A 63 -30.62 10.16 5.29
CA SER A 63 -31.45 10.29 6.48
C SER A 63 -32.49 11.38 6.24
N PRO A 64 -33.80 11.08 6.42
CA PRO A 64 -34.93 11.95 6.09
C PRO A 64 -35.11 13.15 7.02
#